data_AF-A0A1J5KW40-F1
#
_entry.id   AF-A0A1J5KW40-F1
#
_cell.length_a   1.000
_cell.length_b   1.000
_cell.length_c   1.000
_cell.angle_alpha   90.00
_cell.angle_beta   90.00
_cell.angle_gamma   90.00
#
_symmetry.space_group_name_H-M   'P 1'
#
loop_
_entity.id
_entity.type
_entity.pdbx_description
1 polymer ?
#
loop_
_entity_poly.entity_id
_entity_poly.type
_entity_poly.pdbx_seq_one_letter_code
_entity_poly.pdbx_strand_id
1 'polypeptide(L)' 'MRYLPLFLWLFGPLSVWAVIMLIGSPHIVLSYRFHDNGRPHDPLAPRVYVSCDYLGWHGWRRVEAKNGECPWVRFFKVGA' A
#
# COMPACT_ATOMS: atom_id res chain seq x y z
N MET A 1 39.57 -3.52 12.86
CA MET A 1 38.34 -2.70 12.75
C MET A 1 37.74 -2.49 14.15
N ARG A 2 38.27 -1.56 14.96
CA ARG A 2 37.88 -1.40 16.38
C ARG A 2 36.59 -0.59 16.59
N TYR A 3 36.15 0.15 15.58
CA TYR A 3 35.03 1.10 15.66
C TYR A 3 33.75 0.65 14.94
N LEU A 4 33.80 -0.41 14.13
CA LEU A 4 32.63 -0.96 13.41
C LEU A 4 31.40 -1.21 14.31
N PRO A 5 31.52 -1.77 15.53
CA PRO A 5 30.34 -2.01 16.37
C PRO A 5 29.62 -0.72 16.81
N LEU A 6 30.27 0.45 16.78
CA LEU A 6 29.62 1.73 17.08
C LEU A 6 28.53 2.12 16.06
N PHE A 7 28.54 1.49 14.88
CA PHE A 7 27.60 1.78 13.80
C PHE A 7 26.53 0.69 13.61
N LEU A 8 26.53 -0.37 14.43
CA LEU A 8 25.55 -1.46 14.31
C LEU A 8 24.09 -0.96 14.47
N TRP A 9 23.87 0.09 15.26
CA TRP A 9 22.53 0.67 15.42
C TRP A 9 22.01 1.34 14.13
N LEU A 10 22.89 1.74 13.20
CA LEU A 10 22.49 2.32 11.90
C LEU A 10 21.95 1.26 10.94
N PHE A 11 22.31 -0.02 11.12
CA PHE A 11 21.85 -1.09 10.22
C PHE A 11 20.34 -1.21 10.19
N GLY A 12 19.67 -1.05 11.35
CA GLY A 12 18.21 -1.05 11.45
C GLY A 12 17.56 -0.01 10.52
N PRO A 13 17.74 1.30 10.75
CA PRO A 13 17.15 2.33 9.93
C PRO A 13 17.62 2.28 8.47
N LEU A 14 18.89 1.94 8.20
CA LEU A 14 19.39 1.76 6.83
C LEU A 14 18.66 0.64 6.09
N SER A 15 18.41 -0.50 6.75
CA SER A 15 17.71 -1.63 6.15
C SER A 15 16.26 -1.27 5.79
N VAL A 16 15.55 -0.59 6.68
CA VAL A 16 14.17 -0.12 6.44
C VAL A 16 14.15 0.88 5.29
N TRP A 17 15.07 1.85 5.30
CA TRP A 17 15.18 2.83 4.23
C TRP A 17 15.47 2.18 2.88
N ALA A 18 16.39 1.21 2.83
CA ALA A 18 16.70 0.47 1.61
C ALA A 18 15.50 -0.32 1.09
N VAL A 19 14.73 -0.97 1.97
CA VAL A 19 13.50 -1.69 1.59
C VAL A 19 12.47 -0.76 0.98
N ILE A 20 12.25 0.42 1.59
CA ILE A 20 11.31 1.43 1.08
C ILE A 20 11.76 1.94 -0.30
N MET A 21 13.06 2.13 -0.51
CA MET A 21 13.60 2.58 -1.80
C MET A 21 13.45 1.51 -2.90
N LEU A 22 13.58 0.23 -2.57
CA LEU A 22 13.50 -0.88 -3.53
C LEU A 22 12.05 -1.24 -3.89
N ILE A 23 11.19 -1.42 -2.88
CA ILE A 23 9.83 -1.97 -3.02
C ILE A 23 8.78 -0.85 -3.08
N GLY A 24 9.08 0.31 -2.49
CA GLY A 24 8.18 1.42 -2.31
C GLY A 24 7.66 1.54 -0.88
N SER A 25 6.91 2.59 -0.65
CA SER A 25 6.29 2.87 0.65
C SER A 25 4.94 2.16 0.79
N PRO A 26 4.66 1.54 1.95
CA PRO A 26 3.39 0.89 2.18
C PRO A 26 2.26 1.93 2.21
N HIS A 27 1.18 1.64 1.51
CA HIS A 27 -0.07 2.36 1.63
C HIS A 27 -1.20 1.38 1.96
N ILE A 28 -2.09 1.80 2.86
CA ILE A 28 -3.22 1.02 3.33
C ILE A 28 -4.47 1.50 2.61
N VAL A 29 -5.33 0.58 2.19
CA VAL A 29 -6.60 0.95 1.56
C VAL A 29 -7.55 1.58 2.58
N LEU A 30 -8.12 2.73 2.24
CA LEU A 30 -9.06 3.43 3.11
C LEU A 30 -10.48 3.42 2.53
N SER A 31 -10.61 3.46 1.20
CA SER A 31 -11.90 3.46 0.53
C SER A 31 -11.85 2.67 -0.78
N TYR A 32 -13.03 2.20 -1.19
CA TYR A 32 -13.21 1.42 -2.40
C TYR A 32 -14.45 1.92 -3.13
N ARG A 33 -14.44 1.86 -4.45
CA ARG A 33 -15.62 1.99 -5.31
C ARG A 33 -15.85 0.65 -5.98
N PHE A 34 -17.11 0.23 -6.03
CA PHE A 34 -17.52 -1.04 -6.63
C PHE A 34 -18.79 -0.85 -7.43
N HIS A 35 -19.02 -1.72 -8.41
CA HIS A 35 -20.33 -1.81 -9.06
C HIS A 35 -21.29 -2.55 -8.14
N ASP A 36 -22.36 -1.86 -7.78
CA ASP A 36 -23.39 -2.27 -6.84
C ASP A 36 -24.51 -3.09 -7.50
N ASN A 37 -24.56 -3.20 -8.84
CA ASN A 37 -25.48 -4.05 -9.62
C ASN A 37 -26.95 -4.03 -9.12
N GLY A 38 -27.40 -2.90 -8.56
CA GLY A 38 -28.73 -2.73 -7.97
C GLY A 38 -28.94 -3.27 -6.55
N ARG A 39 -27.90 -3.73 -5.85
CA ARG A 39 -27.95 -4.23 -4.46
C ARG A 39 -26.85 -3.62 -3.57
N PRO A 40 -26.92 -2.31 -3.25
CA PRO A 40 -25.84 -1.59 -2.54
C PRO A 40 -25.63 -2.04 -1.08
N HIS A 41 -26.67 -2.53 -0.41
CA HIS A 41 -26.62 -2.89 1.02
C HIS A 41 -26.56 -4.40 1.28
N ASP A 42 -26.55 -5.24 0.24
CA ASP A 42 -26.44 -6.68 0.40
C ASP A 42 -24.96 -7.07 0.62
N PRO A 43 -24.59 -7.66 1.78
CA PRO A 43 -23.21 -8.08 2.06
C PRO A 43 -22.81 -9.36 1.31
N LEU A 44 -23.78 -10.13 0.79
CA LEU A 44 -23.54 -11.40 0.09
C LEU A 44 -23.47 -11.25 -1.43
N ALA A 45 -23.83 -10.07 -1.96
CA ALA A 45 -23.75 -9.80 -3.38
C ALA A 45 -22.27 -9.76 -3.84
N PRO A 46 -21.92 -10.36 -5.00
CA PRO A 46 -20.57 -10.30 -5.55
C PRO A 46 -20.23 -8.85 -5.89
N ARG A 47 -19.25 -8.27 -5.17
CA ARG A 47 -18.77 -6.90 -5.39
C ARG A 47 -17.59 -6.93 -6.34
N VAL A 48 -17.74 -6.29 -7.49
CA VAL A 48 -16.63 -6.06 -8.41
C VAL A 48 -16.07 -4.67 -8.10
N TYR A 49 -14.90 -4.61 -7.47
CA TYR A 49 -14.23 -3.35 -7.17
C TYR A 49 -13.72 -2.73 -8.48
N VAL A 50 -13.83 -1.41 -8.58
CA VAL A 50 -13.44 -0.61 -9.76
C VAL A 50 -12.22 0.24 -9.45
N SER A 51 -12.23 0.93 -8.30
CA SER A 51 -11.14 1.80 -7.89
C SER A 51 -10.95 1.78 -6.38
N CYS A 52 -9.71 1.93 -5.94
CA CYS A 52 -9.34 1.84 -4.54
C CYS A 52 -8.40 2.97 -4.16
N ASP A 53 -8.72 3.62 -3.04
CA ASP A 53 -7.98 4.75 -2.51
C ASP A 53 -7.10 4.27 -1.38
N TYR A 54 -5.78 4.41 -1.58
CA TYR A 54 -4.75 4.02 -0.65
C TYR A 54 -4.15 5.25 0.02
N LEU A 55 -3.97 5.19 1.33
CA LEU A 55 -3.32 6.20 2.14
C LEU A 55 -2.00 5.66 2.68
N GLY A 56 -0.92 6.40 2.45
CA GLY A 56 0.38 6.13 3.02
C GLY A 56 1.04 7.40 3.51
N TRP A 57 2.26 7.26 4.02
CA TRP A 57 3.04 8.40 4.51
C TRP A 57 3.23 9.50 3.45
N HIS A 58 3.31 9.11 2.17
CA HIS A 58 3.51 10.02 1.05
C HIS A 58 2.21 10.54 0.42
N GLY A 59 1.06 10.27 1.05
CA GLY A 59 -0.24 10.82 0.65
C GLY A 59 -1.22 9.79 0.11
N TRP A 60 -2.22 10.29 -0.62
CA TRP A 60 -3.31 9.51 -1.20
C TRP A 60 -2.99 9.05 -2.62
N ARG A 61 -3.31 7.78 -2.92
CA ARG A 61 -3.14 7.19 -4.25
C ARG A 61 -4.41 6.44 -4.64
N ARG A 62 -5.08 6.90 -5.69
CA ARG A 62 -6.19 6.19 -6.31
C ARG A 62 -5.64 5.27 -7.40
N VAL A 63 -6.00 3.99 -7.34
CA VAL A 63 -5.65 3.00 -8.36
C VAL A 63 -6.86 2.20 -8.76
N GLU A 64 -6.88 1.75 -10.01
CA GLU A 64 -7.88 0.79 -10.48
C GLU A 64 -7.70 -0.56 -9.79
N ALA A 65 -8.82 -1.22 -9.53
CA ALA A 65 -8.85 -2.55 -8.96
C ALA A 65 -8.18 -3.54 -9.93
N LYS A 66 -7.36 -4.44 -9.40
CA LYS A 66 -6.69 -5.45 -10.20
C LYS A 66 -7.50 -6.74 -10.10
N ASN A 67 -8.01 -7.22 -11.23
CA ASN A 67 -8.91 -8.39 -11.30
C ASN A 67 -10.21 -8.22 -10.48
N GLY A 68 -10.74 -7.00 -10.39
CA GLY A 68 -11.95 -6.72 -9.62
C GLY A 68 -11.74 -6.78 -8.10
N GLU A 69 -10.50 -6.87 -7.64
CA GLU A 69 -10.11 -6.91 -6.23
C GLU A 69 -9.14 -5.78 -5.87
N CYS A 70 -9.13 -5.44 -4.58
CA CYS A 70 -8.20 -4.47 -4.03
C CYS A 70 -7.48 -5.03 -2.80
N PRO A 71 -6.16 -5.20 -2.86
CA PRO A 71 -5.39 -5.67 -1.72
C PRO A 71 -5.43 -4.64 -0.60
N TRP A 72 -5.34 -5.11 0.64
CA TRP A 72 -5.39 -4.27 1.84
C TRP A 72 -4.18 -3.33 1.94
N VAL A 73 -3.02 -3.81 1.50
CA VAL A 73 -1.78 -3.05 1.47
C VAL A 73 -1.19 -3.10 0.07
N ARG A 74 -0.74 -1.97 -0.43
CA ARG A 74 -0.03 -1.86 -1.70
C ARG A 74 1.17 -0.95 -1.54
N PHE A 75 2.28 -1.34 -2.15
CA PHE A 75 3.50 -0.54 -2.14
C PHE A 75 3.55 0.37 -3.36
N PHE A 76 3.87 1.64 -3.13
CA PHE A 76 4.06 2.63 -4.18
C PHE A 76 5.45 3.22 -4.08
N LYS A 77 6.17 3.21 -5.21
CA LYS A 77 7.48 3.86 -5.30
C LYS A 77 7.31 5.37 -5.15
N VAL A 78 8.24 5.96 -4.39
CA VAL A 78 8.28 7.40 -4.17
C VAL A 78 8.72 8.06 -5.49
N GLY A 79 7.88 8.95 -6.05
CA GLY A 79 8.17 9.69 -7.28
C GLY A 79 7.59 9.10 -8.59
N ALA A 80 6.74 8.07 -8.51
CA ALA A 80 5.97 7.55 -9.65
C ALA A 80 4.57 8.18 -9.74
#